data_AF-A0A7L1RYW1-F1
#
_entry.id   AF-A0A7L1RYW1-F1
#
_cell.length_a   1.000
_cell.length_b   1.000
_cell.length_c   1.000
_cell.angle_alpha   90.00
_cell.angle_beta   90.00
_cell.angle_gamma   90.00
#
_symmetry.space_group_name_H-M   'P 1'
#
loop_
_entity.id
_entity.type
_entity.pdbx_description
1 polymer ?
#
loop_
_entity_poly.entity_id
_entity_poly.type
_entity_poly.pdbx_seq_one_letter_code
_entity_poly.pdbx_strand_id
1 'polypeptide(L)'
;RETAEESVFRDVLEILTSTSGAIEQSCKDSCGLADLETYLLLTAECFRCLRNACVECAKNQHVIRNLGLISTSVHLIKLLHGIQIKEESLLIALRCSLQFLGNIAAGNGDSQNSIWKCAFPDLFLTCLTYSDEKIVTYCCMVLFTCLNSERAGELLDPGNLPVALHVLRVYKEQLDSEWSFLIVTEHLLKCPELVKALYAKLSNQERVTLLELMMVKVSDKNSVTSEEMNVFVRHADFLAVCFQEKCGAVLKLTAAADAEDE
;
A
#
# COMPACT_ATOMS: atom_id res chain seq x y z
N ARG A 1 5.43 4.36 -28.38
CA ARG A 1 4.41 3.30 -28.23
C ARG A 1 3.17 3.68 -29.01
N GLU A 2 2.55 2.72 -29.68
CA GLU A 2 1.29 2.92 -30.41
C GLU A 2 0.16 3.22 -29.42
N THR A 3 -0.71 4.17 -29.78
CA THR A 3 -1.92 4.50 -29.01
C THR A 3 -3.01 3.53 -29.43
N ALA A 4 -3.69 2.89 -28.48
CA ALA A 4 -4.80 2.00 -28.81
C ALA A 4 -6.09 2.82 -28.99
N GLU A 5 -7.02 2.30 -29.78
CA GLU A 5 -8.32 2.93 -29.94
C GLU A 5 -9.15 2.81 -28.66
N GLU A 6 -9.99 3.82 -28.38
CA GLU A 6 -10.87 3.83 -27.21
C GLU A 6 -11.85 2.64 -27.20
N SER A 7 -12.27 2.18 -28.38
CA SER A 7 -13.11 0.99 -28.58
C SER A 7 -12.53 -0.24 -27.86
N VAL A 8 -11.22 -0.49 -28.00
CA VAL A 8 -10.54 -1.62 -27.36
C VAL A 8 -10.69 -1.57 -25.84
N PHE A 9 -10.51 -0.39 -25.24
CA PHE A 9 -10.65 -0.25 -23.78
C PHE A 9 -12.09 -0.37 -23.30
N ARG A 10 -13.05 0.03 -24.14
CA ARG A 10 -14.48 -0.14 -23.88
C ARG A 10 -14.87 -1.61 -23.91
N ASP A 11 -14.36 -2.37 -24.87
CA ASP A 11 -14.57 -3.82 -24.95
C ASP A 11 -13.98 -4.53 -23.73
N VAL A 12 -12.76 -4.15 -23.30
CA VAL A 12 -12.15 -4.69 -22.08
C VAL A 12 -12.96 -4.35 -20.83
N LEU A 13 -13.53 -3.14 -20.73
CA LEU A 13 -14.41 -2.76 -19.64
C LEU A 13 -15.69 -3.62 -19.60
N GLU A 14 -16.31 -3.86 -20.75
CA GLU A 14 -17.50 -4.71 -20.87
C GLU A 14 -17.19 -6.16 -20.46
N ILE A 15 -16.04 -6.70 -20.89
CA ILE A 15 -15.57 -8.03 -20.50
C ILE A 15 -15.36 -8.10 -18.99
N LEU A 16 -14.64 -7.14 -18.39
CA LEU A 16 -14.39 -7.12 -16.94
C LEU A 16 -15.70 -7.00 -16.13
N THR A 17 -16.64 -6.17 -16.59
CA THR A 17 -17.93 -5.98 -15.91
C THR A 17 -18.77 -7.25 -15.97
N SER A 18 -18.85 -7.88 -17.15
CA SER A 18 -19.58 -9.14 -17.34
C SER A 18 -18.95 -10.28 -16.53
N THR A 19 -17.61 -10.36 -16.53
CA THR A 19 -16.86 -11.37 -15.77
C THR A 19 -17.03 -11.18 -14.27
N SER A 20 -17.06 -9.93 -13.78
CA SER A 20 -17.35 -9.63 -12.37
C SER A 20 -18.73 -10.14 -11.96
N GLY A 21 -19.76 -9.90 -12.79
CA GLY A 21 -21.11 -10.40 -12.52
C GLY A 21 -21.18 -11.94 -12.49
N ALA A 22 -20.46 -12.60 -13.40
CA ALA A 22 -20.36 -14.05 -13.43
C ALA A 22 -19.65 -14.62 -12.19
N ILE A 23 -18.53 -14.01 -11.77
CA ILE A 23 -17.80 -14.41 -10.55
C ILE A 23 -18.70 -14.25 -9.31
N GLU A 24 -19.40 -13.13 -9.17
CA GLU A 24 -20.35 -12.90 -8.06
C GLU A 24 -21.42 -13.98 -7.99
N GLN A 25 -21.93 -14.42 -9.14
CA GLN A 25 -22.94 -15.47 -9.21
C GLN A 25 -22.36 -16.85 -8.86
N SER A 26 -21.20 -17.19 -9.42
CA SER A 26 -20.51 -18.46 -9.13
C SER A 26 -20.08 -18.59 -7.66
N CYS A 27 -19.83 -17.48 -6.96
CA CYS A 27 -19.57 -17.52 -5.52
C CYS A 27 -20.82 -17.80 -4.67
N LYS A 28 -22.03 -17.50 -5.18
CA LYS A 28 -23.31 -17.80 -4.50
C LYS A 28 -23.77 -19.23 -4.78
N ASP A 29 -23.60 -19.67 -6.02
CA ASP A 29 -24.03 -20.99 -6.46
C ASP A 29 -22.90 -21.99 -6.27
N SER A 30 -22.97 -22.86 -5.26
CA SER A 30 -21.91 -23.81 -4.88
C SER A 30 -21.57 -24.90 -5.93
N CYS A 31 -21.91 -24.69 -7.22
CA CYS A 31 -21.92 -25.68 -8.29
C CYS A 31 -20.96 -25.38 -9.47
N GLY A 32 -20.22 -24.27 -9.47
CA GLY A 32 -19.53 -23.76 -10.67
C GLY A 32 -18.00 -23.54 -10.59
N LEU A 33 -17.22 -24.46 -10.00
CA LEU A 33 -15.76 -24.30 -9.84
C LEU A 33 -14.98 -24.19 -11.17
N ALA A 34 -15.36 -24.95 -12.20
CA ALA A 34 -14.65 -24.93 -13.48
C ALA A 34 -14.85 -23.62 -14.28
N ASP A 35 -16.01 -23.00 -14.17
CA ASP A 35 -16.30 -21.72 -14.82
C ASP A 35 -15.55 -20.58 -14.13
N LEU A 36 -15.40 -20.66 -12.80
CA LEU A 36 -14.67 -19.67 -12.02
C LEU A 36 -13.21 -19.55 -12.46
N GLU A 37 -12.51 -20.67 -12.66
CA GLU A 37 -11.11 -20.65 -13.12
C GLU A 37 -10.96 -19.90 -14.45
N THR A 38 -11.88 -20.17 -15.40
CA THR A 38 -11.89 -19.49 -16.71
C THR A 38 -12.09 -17.98 -16.56
N TYR A 39 -12.99 -17.55 -15.69
CA TYR A 39 -13.23 -16.12 -15.40
C TYR A 39 -12.02 -15.45 -14.74
N LEU A 40 -11.32 -16.15 -13.85
CA LEU A 40 -10.11 -15.65 -13.21
C LEU A 40 -8.96 -15.47 -14.21
N LEU A 41 -8.77 -16.43 -15.12
CA LEU A 41 -7.79 -16.35 -16.19
C LEU A 41 -8.10 -15.19 -17.15
N LEU A 42 -9.36 -15.05 -17.57
CA LEU A 42 -9.80 -13.95 -18.43
C LEU A 42 -9.56 -12.58 -17.76
N THR A 43 -9.92 -12.49 -16.47
CA THR A 43 -9.67 -11.28 -15.66
C THR A 43 -8.18 -10.91 -15.64
N ALA A 44 -7.30 -11.91 -15.43
CA ALA A 44 -5.87 -11.70 -15.42
C ALA A 44 -5.35 -11.19 -16.78
N GLU A 45 -5.82 -11.77 -17.90
CA GLU A 45 -5.43 -11.33 -19.25
C GLU A 45 -5.92 -9.91 -19.57
N CYS A 46 -7.15 -9.56 -19.18
CA CYS A 46 -7.63 -8.18 -19.30
C CYS A 46 -6.71 -7.20 -18.57
N PHE A 47 -6.31 -7.51 -17.33
CA PHE A 47 -5.38 -6.64 -16.59
C PHE A 47 -3.97 -6.62 -17.16
N ARG A 48 -3.45 -7.73 -17.71
CA ARG A 48 -2.18 -7.74 -18.45
C ARG A 48 -2.24 -6.82 -19.66
N CYS A 49 -3.33 -6.88 -20.43
CA CYS A 49 -3.58 -6.02 -21.57
C CYS A 49 -3.57 -4.54 -21.15
N LEU A 50 -4.39 -4.18 -20.16
CA LEU A 50 -4.51 -2.80 -19.67
C LEU A 50 -3.16 -2.27 -19.13
N ARG A 51 -2.48 -3.05 -18.29
CA ARG A 51 -1.17 -2.72 -17.72
C ARG A 51 -0.15 -2.41 -18.82
N ASN A 52 -0.11 -3.23 -19.87
CA ASN A 52 0.83 -3.07 -20.99
C ASN A 52 0.44 -1.88 -21.89
N ALA A 53 -0.85 -1.60 -22.04
CA ALA A 53 -1.34 -0.49 -22.84
C ALA A 53 -1.11 0.87 -22.16
N CYS A 54 -1.18 0.95 -20.83
CA CYS A 54 -1.09 2.23 -20.10
C CYS A 54 0.34 2.61 -19.66
N VAL A 55 1.29 1.67 -19.64
CA VAL A 55 2.66 1.96 -19.19
C VAL A 55 3.33 3.03 -20.08
N GLU A 56 3.75 4.13 -19.44
CA GLU A 56 4.38 5.30 -20.10
C GLU A 56 3.56 5.86 -21.29
N CYS A 57 2.24 5.72 -21.25
CA CYS A 57 1.35 6.22 -22.29
C CYS A 57 0.23 7.08 -21.70
N ALA A 58 0.50 8.38 -21.53
CA ALA A 58 -0.45 9.33 -20.94
C ALA A 58 -1.81 9.36 -21.65
N LYS A 59 -1.83 9.20 -22.98
CA LYS A 59 -3.07 9.14 -23.76
C LYS A 59 -3.93 7.92 -23.38
N ASN A 60 -3.33 6.72 -23.36
CA ASN A 60 -4.05 5.51 -22.97
C ASN A 60 -4.46 5.58 -21.50
N GLN A 61 -3.60 6.06 -20.59
CA GLN A 61 -3.95 6.27 -19.18
C GLN A 61 -5.19 7.15 -19.03
N HIS A 62 -5.26 8.27 -19.76
CA HIS A 62 -6.38 9.19 -19.73
C HIS A 62 -7.69 8.54 -20.23
N VAL A 63 -7.64 7.84 -21.36
CA VAL A 63 -8.81 7.14 -21.92
C VAL A 63 -9.31 6.06 -20.95
N ILE A 64 -8.41 5.19 -20.48
CA ILE A 64 -8.73 4.12 -19.54
C ILE A 64 -9.36 4.68 -18.26
N ARG A 65 -8.80 5.76 -17.70
CA ARG A 65 -9.35 6.43 -16.51
C ARG A 65 -10.76 6.97 -16.79
N ASN A 66 -10.96 7.68 -17.90
CA ASN A 66 -12.25 8.31 -18.22
C ASN A 66 -13.36 7.30 -18.52
N LEU A 67 -13.02 6.11 -19.00
CA LEU A 67 -13.96 5.01 -19.14
C LEU A 67 -14.38 4.38 -17.79
N GLY A 68 -13.74 4.76 -16.67
CA GLY A 68 -14.08 4.26 -15.35
C GLY A 68 -13.37 2.96 -14.96
N LEU A 69 -12.40 2.49 -15.76
CA LEU A 69 -11.69 1.22 -15.51
C LEU A 69 -10.98 1.18 -14.16
N ILE A 70 -10.55 2.31 -13.59
CA ILE A 70 -9.99 2.34 -12.22
C ILE A 70 -11.01 1.87 -11.19
N SER A 71 -12.22 2.43 -11.23
CA SER A 71 -13.27 2.10 -10.27
C SER A 71 -13.74 0.64 -10.41
N THR A 72 -13.88 0.16 -11.65
CA THR A 72 -14.21 -1.23 -11.96
C THR A 72 -13.12 -2.18 -11.46
N SER A 73 -11.84 -1.85 -11.65
CA SER A 73 -10.72 -2.65 -11.15
C SER A 73 -10.72 -2.76 -9.64
N VAL A 74 -10.94 -1.65 -8.92
CA VAL A 74 -10.98 -1.67 -7.45
C VAL A 74 -12.15 -2.49 -6.94
N HIS A 75 -13.33 -2.38 -7.56
CA HIS A 75 -14.48 -3.24 -7.23
C HIS A 75 -14.14 -4.72 -7.43
N LEU A 76 -13.56 -5.06 -8.58
CA LEU A 76 -13.19 -6.43 -8.90
C LEU A 76 -12.13 -6.98 -7.94
N ILE A 77 -11.14 -6.19 -7.53
CA ILE A 77 -10.17 -6.61 -6.50
C ILE A 77 -10.86 -6.96 -5.17
N LYS A 78 -11.83 -6.15 -4.74
CA LYS A 78 -12.61 -6.41 -3.51
C LYS A 78 -13.42 -7.70 -3.65
N LEU A 79 -14.04 -7.93 -4.81
CA LEU A 79 -14.75 -9.16 -5.11
C LEU A 79 -13.83 -10.39 -5.07
N LEU A 80 -12.70 -10.34 -5.79
CA LEU A 80 -11.70 -11.40 -5.82
C LEU A 80 -11.14 -11.70 -4.42
N HIS A 81 -10.94 -10.68 -3.59
CA HIS A 81 -10.56 -10.90 -2.20
C HIS A 81 -11.60 -11.70 -1.40
N GLY A 82 -12.90 -11.51 -1.66
CA GLY A 82 -13.98 -12.24 -0.99
C GLY A 82 -14.07 -13.74 -1.31
N ILE A 83 -13.39 -14.21 -2.36
CA ILE A 83 -13.37 -15.63 -2.72
C ILE A 83 -12.57 -16.43 -1.69
N GLN A 84 -13.19 -17.43 -1.05
CA GLN A 84 -12.56 -18.18 0.05
C GLN A 84 -11.41 -19.08 -0.41
N ILE A 85 -11.54 -19.71 -1.57
CA ILE A 85 -10.53 -20.62 -2.10
C ILE A 85 -9.46 -19.78 -2.83
N LYS A 86 -8.27 -19.71 -2.24
CA LYS A 86 -7.12 -18.98 -2.80
C LYS A 86 -6.32 -19.88 -3.74
N GLU A 87 -6.87 -20.12 -4.91
CA GLU A 87 -6.16 -20.78 -6.02
C GLU A 87 -5.15 -19.85 -6.69
N GLU A 88 -4.16 -20.42 -7.38
CA GLU A 88 -3.12 -19.65 -8.06
C GLU A 88 -3.70 -18.73 -9.14
N SER A 89 -4.77 -19.14 -9.83
CA SER A 89 -5.50 -18.31 -10.81
C SER A 89 -6.04 -17.01 -10.18
N LEU A 90 -6.58 -17.10 -8.96
CA LEU A 90 -7.06 -15.95 -8.20
C LEU A 90 -5.91 -15.01 -7.81
N LEU A 91 -4.80 -15.58 -7.31
CA LEU A 91 -3.62 -14.80 -6.94
C LEU A 91 -3.04 -14.09 -8.16
N ILE A 92 -2.99 -14.76 -9.31
CA ILE A 92 -2.56 -14.18 -10.58
C ILE A 92 -3.47 -13.00 -10.99
N ALA A 93 -4.79 -13.15 -10.92
CA ALA A 93 -5.73 -12.07 -11.25
C ALA A 93 -5.53 -10.85 -10.34
N LEU A 94 -5.39 -11.06 -9.02
CA LEU A 94 -5.09 -10.01 -8.04
C LEU A 94 -3.74 -9.32 -8.33
N ARG A 95 -2.68 -10.09 -8.55
CA ARG A 95 -1.34 -9.56 -8.88
C ARG A 95 -1.37 -8.72 -10.16
N CYS A 96 -2.06 -9.16 -11.20
CA CYS A 96 -2.18 -8.42 -12.47
C CYS A 96 -3.00 -7.14 -12.29
N SER A 97 -4.08 -7.17 -11.52
CA SER A 97 -4.91 -5.99 -11.24
C SER A 97 -4.16 -4.89 -10.48
N LEU A 98 -3.37 -5.24 -9.46
CA LEU A 98 -2.55 -4.28 -8.71
C LEU A 98 -1.43 -3.68 -9.57
N GLN A 99 -0.78 -4.50 -10.41
CA GLN A 99 0.20 -3.98 -11.37
C GLN A 99 -0.41 -3.00 -12.36
N PHE A 100 -1.63 -3.27 -12.84
CA PHE A 100 -2.37 -2.32 -13.67
C PHE A 100 -2.58 -0.99 -12.93
N LEU A 101 -3.06 -1.02 -11.67
CA LEU A 101 -3.27 0.19 -10.88
C LEU A 101 -1.98 1.00 -10.69
N GLY A 102 -0.83 0.35 -10.49
CA GLY A 102 0.45 1.06 -10.40
C GLY A 102 0.82 1.74 -11.71
N ASN A 103 0.70 1.02 -12.83
CA ASN A 103 1.09 1.54 -14.14
C ASN A 103 0.17 2.65 -14.65
N ILE A 104 -1.13 2.63 -14.33
CA ILE A 104 -2.04 3.71 -14.72
C ILE A 104 -1.84 4.97 -13.86
N ALA A 105 -1.36 4.81 -12.63
CA ALA A 105 -1.03 5.90 -11.71
C ALA A 105 0.34 6.54 -11.98
N ALA A 106 1.28 5.78 -12.55
CA ALA A 106 2.65 6.22 -12.78
C ALA A 106 2.69 7.50 -13.63
N GLY A 107 3.21 8.58 -13.03
CA GLY A 107 3.31 9.90 -13.67
C GLY A 107 1.96 10.59 -13.96
N ASN A 108 0.85 10.10 -13.42
CA ASN A 108 -0.50 10.58 -13.74
C ASN A 108 -1.30 10.93 -12.47
N GLY A 109 -1.25 12.20 -12.07
CA GLY A 109 -1.88 12.70 -10.84
C GLY A 109 -3.39 12.47 -10.78
N ASP A 110 -4.10 12.59 -11.90
CA ASP A 110 -5.55 12.34 -11.94
C ASP A 110 -5.90 10.87 -11.70
N SER A 111 -5.11 9.95 -12.26
CA SER A 111 -5.25 8.51 -12.01
C SER A 111 -4.91 8.18 -10.56
N GLN A 112 -3.85 8.77 -9.99
CA GLN A 112 -3.51 8.65 -8.57
C GLN A 112 -4.69 9.13 -7.69
N ASN A 113 -5.29 10.27 -8.03
CA ASN A 113 -6.47 10.81 -7.35
C ASN A 113 -7.68 9.87 -7.42
N SER A 114 -7.91 9.29 -8.60
CA SER A 114 -9.02 8.36 -8.81
C SER A 114 -8.82 7.06 -8.01
N ILE A 115 -7.60 6.51 -8.00
CA ILE A 115 -7.25 5.32 -7.21
C ILE A 115 -7.42 5.60 -5.73
N TRP A 116 -6.86 6.70 -5.23
CA TRP A 116 -6.93 7.05 -3.81
C TRP A 116 -8.39 7.10 -3.31
N LYS A 117 -9.26 7.80 -4.06
CA LYS A 117 -10.69 7.92 -3.73
C LYS A 117 -11.44 6.59 -3.68
N CYS A 118 -11.07 5.62 -4.51
CA CYS A 118 -11.78 4.34 -4.59
C CYS A 118 -11.19 3.24 -3.70
N ALA A 119 -9.88 3.29 -3.46
CA ALA A 119 -9.12 2.20 -2.84
C ALA A 119 -8.75 2.46 -1.37
N PHE A 120 -8.51 3.71 -0.98
CA PHE A 120 -8.03 4.03 0.36
C PHE A 120 -9.18 4.12 1.38
N PRO A 121 -9.02 3.62 2.62
CA PRO A 121 -7.89 2.81 3.12
C PRO A 121 -8.04 1.30 2.87
N ASP A 122 -9.27 0.84 2.63
CA ASP A 122 -9.67 -0.58 2.78
C ASP A 122 -8.89 -1.53 1.88
N LEU A 123 -8.68 -1.17 0.61
CA LEU A 123 -7.98 -2.04 -0.34
C LEU A 123 -6.52 -2.22 0.08
N PHE A 124 -5.87 -1.15 0.56
CA PHE A 124 -4.49 -1.22 1.01
C PHE A 124 -4.36 -2.04 2.29
N LEU A 125 -5.24 -1.85 3.27
CA LEU A 125 -5.26 -2.68 4.48
C LEU A 125 -5.44 -4.15 4.15
N THR A 126 -6.37 -4.43 3.25
CA THR A 126 -6.64 -5.79 2.79
C THR A 126 -5.40 -6.39 2.13
N CYS A 127 -4.82 -5.73 1.14
CA CYS A 127 -3.71 -6.28 0.36
C CYS A 127 -2.37 -6.33 1.12
N LEU A 128 -2.12 -5.42 2.06
CA LEU A 128 -0.90 -5.45 2.90
C LEU A 128 -0.86 -6.61 3.89
N THR A 129 -1.98 -7.29 4.13
CA THR A 129 -2.09 -8.43 5.05
C THR A 129 -2.15 -9.79 4.35
N TYR A 130 -2.00 -9.81 3.02
CA TYR A 130 -1.93 -11.06 2.27
C TYR A 130 -0.65 -11.85 2.59
N SER A 131 -0.76 -13.18 2.61
CA SER A 131 0.40 -14.07 2.68
C SER A 131 1.19 -14.11 1.36
N ASP A 132 0.61 -13.68 0.26
CA ASP A 132 1.27 -13.63 -1.04
C ASP A 132 2.17 -12.39 -1.16
N GLU A 133 3.48 -12.61 -1.15
CA GLU A 133 4.49 -11.54 -1.20
C GLU A 133 4.35 -10.63 -2.42
N LYS A 134 3.93 -11.17 -3.57
CA LYS A 134 3.75 -10.37 -4.80
C LYS A 134 2.56 -9.44 -4.69
N ILE A 135 1.44 -9.90 -4.12
CA ILE A 135 0.28 -9.03 -3.84
C ILE A 135 0.71 -7.89 -2.91
N VAL A 136 1.41 -8.20 -1.82
CA VAL A 136 1.92 -7.18 -0.89
C VAL A 136 2.86 -6.20 -1.59
N THR A 137 3.81 -6.70 -2.38
CA THR A 137 4.75 -5.88 -3.16
C THR A 137 4.03 -4.94 -4.13
N TYR A 138 3.08 -5.44 -4.92
CA TYR A 138 2.34 -4.61 -5.87
C TYR A 138 1.38 -3.65 -5.17
N CYS A 139 0.84 -4.01 -4.00
CA CYS A 139 0.08 -3.10 -3.16
C CYS A 139 0.95 -1.93 -2.67
N CYS A 140 2.15 -2.21 -2.17
CA CYS A 140 3.11 -1.18 -1.78
C CYS A 140 3.49 -0.28 -2.97
N MET A 141 3.70 -0.85 -4.16
CA MET A 141 3.95 -0.07 -5.38
C MET A 141 2.81 0.91 -5.68
N VAL A 142 1.54 0.45 -5.63
CA VAL A 142 0.37 1.33 -5.86
C VAL A 142 0.29 2.41 -4.77
N LEU A 143 0.49 2.02 -3.51
CA LEU A 143 0.44 2.94 -2.36
C LEU A 143 1.51 4.03 -2.49
N PHE A 144 2.76 3.65 -2.73
CA PHE A 144 3.86 4.58 -2.98
C PHE A 144 3.54 5.54 -4.12
N THR A 145 3.09 5.01 -5.25
CA THR A 145 2.79 5.81 -6.45
C THR A 145 1.69 6.83 -6.20
N CYS A 146 0.75 6.54 -5.30
CA CYS A 146 -0.35 7.43 -4.97
C CYS A 146 -0.06 8.33 -3.76
N LEU A 147 0.92 8.03 -2.91
CA LEU A 147 1.22 8.86 -1.75
C LEU A 147 1.84 10.20 -2.14
N ASN A 148 1.47 11.23 -1.38
CA ASN A 148 2.06 12.56 -1.44
C ASN A 148 2.00 13.18 -0.04
N SER A 149 2.47 14.43 0.12
CA SER A 149 2.49 15.09 1.43
C SER A 149 1.11 15.27 2.06
N GLU A 150 0.09 15.60 1.27
CA GLU A 150 -1.31 15.75 1.73
C GLU A 150 -1.86 14.42 2.24
N ARG A 151 -1.70 13.35 1.45
CA ARG A 151 -2.15 11.99 1.77
C ARG A 151 -1.40 11.36 2.93
N ALA A 152 -0.13 11.72 3.11
CA ALA A 152 0.61 11.32 4.31
C ALA A 152 -0.02 11.93 5.58
N GLY A 153 -0.67 13.09 5.47
CA GLY A 153 -1.49 13.67 6.53
C GLY A 153 -2.74 12.83 6.84
N GLU A 154 -3.43 12.29 5.82
CA GLU A 154 -4.62 11.44 5.99
C GLU A 154 -4.33 10.14 6.77
N LEU A 155 -3.08 9.67 6.78
CA LEU A 155 -2.65 8.51 7.58
C LEU A 155 -2.65 8.78 9.09
N LEU A 156 -2.73 10.04 9.52
CA LEU A 156 -2.85 10.39 10.94
C LEU A 156 -4.21 10.03 11.52
N ASP A 157 -5.24 9.94 10.68
CA ASP A 157 -6.56 9.58 11.14
C ASP A 157 -6.52 8.19 11.78
N PRO A 158 -7.11 8.00 12.98
CA PRO A 158 -7.03 6.72 13.70
C PRO A 158 -7.49 5.50 12.90
N GLY A 159 -8.45 5.68 11.98
CA GLY A 159 -8.92 4.62 11.08
C GLY A 159 -7.94 4.27 9.95
N ASN A 160 -7.05 5.20 9.58
CA ASN A 160 -6.13 5.09 8.45
C ASN A 160 -4.70 4.73 8.90
N LEU A 161 -4.32 5.07 10.14
CA LEU A 161 -3.02 4.74 10.74
C LEU A 161 -2.61 3.26 10.59
N PRO A 162 -3.53 2.27 10.64
CA PRO A 162 -3.17 0.88 10.39
C PRO A 162 -2.49 0.62 9.03
N VAL A 163 -2.75 1.44 8.00
CA VAL A 163 -2.05 1.32 6.70
C VAL A 163 -0.55 1.53 6.89
N ALA A 164 -0.18 2.62 7.56
CA ALA A 164 1.23 2.95 7.81
C ALA A 164 1.92 1.95 8.78
N LEU A 165 1.18 1.43 9.76
CA LEU A 165 1.67 0.36 10.65
C LEU A 165 1.95 -0.93 9.86
N HIS A 166 1.05 -1.31 8.94
CA HIS A 166 1.26 -2.49 8.11
C HIS A 166 2.41 -2.33 7.14
N VAL A 167 2.64 -1.14 6.57
CA VAL A 167 3.84 -0.89 5.75
C VAL A 167 5.13 -1.14 6.53
N LEU A 168 5.22 -0.70 7.79
CA LEU A 168 6.40 -0.98 8.63
C LEU A 168 6.57 -2.47 8.93
N ARG A 169 5.47 -3.21 9.14
CA ARG A 169 5.52 -4.66 9.32
C ARG A 169 5.98 -5.38 8.07
N VAL A 170 5.47 -4.96 6.90
CA VAL A 170 5.91 -5.50 5.60
C VAL A 170 7.41 -5.28 5.44
N TYR A 171 7.93 -4.08 5.70
CA TYR A 171 9.38 -3.84 5.62
C TYR A 171 10.17 -4.75 6.57
N LYS A 172 9.69 -4.90 7.81
CA LYS A 172 10.34 -5.74 8.82
C LYS A 172 10.35 -7.23 8.42
N GLU A 173 9.24 -7.73 7.89
CA GLU A 173 9.06 -9.14 7.54
C GLU A 173 9.68 -9.49 6.18
N GLN A 174 9.66 -8.53 5.25
CA GLN A 174 10.17 -8.64 3.88
C GLN A 174 11.29 -7.61 3.70
N LEU A 175 12.45 -7.89 4.29
CA LEU A 175 13.62 -6.98 4.33
C LEU A 175 14.10 -6.47 2.96
N ASP A 176 13.65 -7.08 1.85
CA ASP A 176 13.96 -6.70 0.47
C ASP A 176 12.83 -5.94 -0.27
N SER A 177 11.73 -5.59 0.42
CA SER A 177 10.61 -4.88 -0.19
C SER A 177 10.93 -3.40 -0.43
N GLU A 178 11.54 -3.11 -1.59
CA GLU A 178 11.93 -1.77 -2.06
C GLU A 178 10.79 -0.75 -1.87
N TRP A 179 9.56 -1.12 -2.24
CA TRP A 179 8.42 -0.21 -2.14
C TRP A 179 8.06 0.15 -0.70
N SER A 180 8.12 -0.81 0.24
CA SER A 180 7.85 -0.52 1.65
C SER A 180 8.93 0.41 2.24
N PHE A 181 10.20 0.18 1.87
CA PHE A 181 11.32 1.06 2.23
C PHE A 181 11.10 2.48 1.69
N LEU A 182 10.74 2.62 0.42
CA LEU A 182 10.48 3.91 -0.22
C LEU A 182 9.28 4.63 0.40
N ILE A 183 8.19 3.92 0.73
CA ILE A 183 7.05 4.54 1.42
C ILE A 183 7.49 5.15 2.76
N VAL A 184 8.22 4.39 3.57
CA VAL A 184 8.65 4.89 4.88
C VAL A 184 9.59 6.08 4.72
N THR A 185 10.64 5.94 3.90
CA THR A 185 11.71 6.93 3.81
C THR A 185 11.33 8.17 3.02
N GLU A 186 10.52 8.04 1.96
CA GLU A 186 10.14 9.17 1.11
C GLU A 186 8.82 9.84 1.49
N HIS A 187 7.98 9.20 2.32
CA HIS A 187 6.70 9.78 2.73
C HIS A 187 6.53 9.82 4.25
N LEU A 188 6.55 8.66 4.93
CA LEU A 188 6.16 8.62 6.35
C LEU A 188 7.11 9.41 7.24
N LEU A 189 8.42 9.27 7.03
CA LEU A 189 9.44 9.99 7.80
C LEU A 189 9.44 11.50 7.53
N LYS A 190 8.78 11.98 6.47
CA LYS A 190 8.65 13.43 6.22
C LYS A 190 7.57 14.09 7.07
N CYS A 191 6.75 13.31 7.79
CA CYS A 191 5.69 13.79 8.67
C CYS A 191 5.98 13.47 10.16
N PRO A 192 6.51 14.44 10.94
CA PRO A 192 6.78 14.27 12.38
C PRO A 192 5.61 13.76 13.20
N GLU A 193 4.41 14.29 12.97
CA GLU A 193 3.24 13.87 13.75
C GLU A 193 2.86 12.42 13.44
N LEU A 194 3.07 11.96 12.20
CA LEU A 194 2.81 10.58 11.83
C LEU A 194 3.81 9.63 12.48
N VAL A 195 5.08 10.00 12.51
CA VAL A 195 6.12 9.24 13.21
C VAL A 195 5.79 9.10 14.70
N LYS A 196 5.33 10.17 15.37
CA LYS A 196 4.90 10.09 16.78
C LYS A 196 3.71 9.15 16.96
N ALA A 197 2.70 9.26 16.10
CA ALA A 197 1.51 8.41 16.14
C ALA A 197 1.85 6.93 15.92
N LEU A 198 2.74 6.64 14.97
CA LEU A 198 3.29 5.30 14.74
C LEU A 198 4.04 4.82 15.97
N TYR A 199 5.05 5.56 16.43
CA TYR A 199 5.91 5.18 17.56
C TYR A 199 5.11 4.82 18.82
N ALA A 200 4.00 5.52 19.08
CA ALA A 200 3.11 5.22 20.19
C ALA A 200 2.43 3.83 20.11
N LYS A 201 2.18 3.33 18.90
CA LYS A 201 1.50 2.04 18.62
C LYS A 201 2.45 0.88 18.32
N LEU A 202 3.70 1.16 17.94
CA LEU A 202 4.69 0.14 17.61
C LEU A 202 5.16 -0.62 18.87
N SER A 203 5.39 -1.93 18.68
CA SER A 203 6.14 -2.77 19.62
C SER A 203 7.60 -2.32 19.72
N ASN A 204 8.32 -2.79 20.75
CA ASN A 204 9.74 -2.43 20.90
C ASN A 204 10.58 -2.87 19.71
N GLN A 205 10.30 -4.03 19.11
CA GLN A 205 11.06 -4.49 17.95
C GLN A 205 10.72 -3.64 16.71
N GLU A 206 9.44 -3.35 16.45
CA GLU A 206 9.08 -2.46 15.32
C GLU A 206 9.63 -1.03 15.50
N ARG A 207 9.75 -0.54 16.74
CA ARG A 207 10.44 0.74 17.04
C ARG A 207 11.91 0.70 16.66
N VAL A 208 12.61 -0.42 16.90
CA VAL A 208 14.00 -0.60 16.46
C VAL A 208 14.08 -0.54 14.93
N THR A 209 13.19 -1.24 14.22
CA THR A 209 13.13 -1.18 12.76
C THR A 209 12.89 0.25 12.24
N LEU A 210 12.01 1.01 12.87
CA LEU A 210 11.79 2.42 12.51
C LEU A 210 13.06 3.27 12.70
N LEU A 211 13.81 3.04 13.77
CA LEU A 211 15.08 3.73 14.04
C LEU A 211 16.17 3.34 13.03
N GLU A 212 16.24 2.07 12.65
CA GLU A 212 17.17 1.58 11.61
C GLU A 212 16.87 2.27 10.27
N LEU A 213 15.61 2.36 9.87
CA LEU A 213 15.18 3.08 8.66
C LEU A 213 15.55 4.58 8.71
N MET A 214 15.34 5.25 9.84
CA MET A 214 15.76 6.63 10.03
C MET A 214 17.28 6.77 9.89
N MET A 215 18.05 5.85 10.49
CA MET A 215 19.51 5.86 10.43
C MET A 215 20.01 5.64 9.01
N VAL A 216 19.42 4.71 8.26
CA VAL A 216 19.74 4.48 6.85
C VAL A 216 19.50 5.76 6.03
N LYS A 217 18.34 6.39 6.18
CA LYS A 217 17.99 7.62 5.45
C LYS A 217 18.93 8.79 5.80
N VAL A 218 19.25 9.00 7.07
CA VAL A 218 20.16 10.08 7.52
C VAL A 218 21.62 9.82 7.12
N SER A 219 22.05 8.57 7.07
CA SER A 219 23.44 8.21 6.74
C SER A 219 23.75 8.35 5.25
N ASP A 220 22.74 8.31 4.39
CA ASP A 220 22.90 8.50 2.95
C ASP A 220 23.11 10.00 2.64
N LYS A 221 24.40 10.38 2.58
CA LYS A 221 24.91 11.74 2.36
C LYS A 221 24.41 12.42 1.09
N ASN A 222 23.87 11.66 0.13
CA ASN A 222 23.37 12.20 -1.14
C ASN A 222 21.84 12.39 -1.14
N SER A 223 21.14 11.97 -0.08
CA SER A 223 19.69 11.79 -0.11
C SER A 223 18.88 12.76 0.76
N VAL A 224 19.52 13.55 1.63
CA VAL A 224 18.83 14.39 2.62
C VAL A 224 19.08 15.87 2.33
N THR A 225 18.02 16.57 1.99
CA THR A 225 18.00 18.04 1.83
C THR A 225 18.08 18.74 3.20
N SER A 226 18.41 20.04 3.21
CA SER A 226 18.42 20.82 4.46
C SER A 226 17.05 20.85 5.16
N GLU A 227 15.96 20.83 4.39
CA GLU A 227 14.59 20.79 4.94
C GLU A 227 14.28 19.45 5.59
N GLU A 228 14.67 18.35 4.93
CA GLU A 228 14.53 17.00 5.50
C GLU A 228 15.40 16.83 6.75
N MET A 229 16.59 17.44 6.79
CA MET A 229 17.45 17.40 7.98
C MET A 229 16.76 18.05 9.19
N ASN A 230 16.04 19.16 9.00
CA ASN A 230 15.25 19.78 10.07
C ASN A 230 14.13 18.86 10.58
N VAL A 231 13.52 18.07 9.68
CA VAL A 231 12.53 17.04 10.07
C VAL A 231 13.19 15.96 10.93
N PHE A 232 14.38 15.49 10.57
CA PHE A 232 15.11 14.50 11.36
C PHE A 232 15.59 15.02 12.73
N VAL A 233 15.92 16.31 12.84
CA VAL A 233 16.19 16.94 14.15
C VAL A 233 14.95 16.86 15.04
N ARG A 234 13.75 17.16 14.50
CA ARG A 234 12.49 17.03 15.26
C ARG A 234 12.21 15.58 15.70
N HIS A 235 12.55 14.60 14.86
CA HIS A 235 12.46 13.19 15.25
C HIS A 235 13.43 12.86 16.37
N ALA A 236 14.67 13.32 16.28
CA ALA A 236 15.70 13.10 17.30
C ALA A 236 15.28 13.71 18.65
N ASP A 237 14.76 14.94 18.66
CA ASP A 237 14.25 15.59 19.86
C ASP A 237 13.12 14.78 20.51
N PHE A 238 12.14 14.34 19.70
CA PHE A 238 11.04 13.49 20.17
C PHE A 238 11.54 12.17 20.78
N LEU A 239 12.46 11.50 20.10
CA LEU A 239 13.03 10.23 20.55
C LEU A 239 13.86 10.40 21.83
N ALA A 240 14.60 11.50 21.95
CA ALA A 240 15.35 11.84 23.16
C ALA A 240 14.42 12.04 24.36
N VAL A 241 13.31 12.76 24.18
CA VAL A 241 12.27 12.92 25.22
C VAL A 241 11.70 11.55 25.62
N CYS A 242 11.28 10.74 24.65
CA CYS A 242 10.76 9.39 24.90
C CYS A 242 11.76 8.50 25.65
N PHE A 243 13.05 8.59 25.33
CA PHE A 243 14.11 7.84 26.00
C PHE A 243 14.29 8.31 27.44
N GLN A 244 14.39 9.63 27.67
CA GLN A 244 14.53 10.21 29.00
C GLN A 244 13.36 9.86 29.92
N GLU A 245 12.12 9.93 29.41
CA GLU A 245 10.93 9.57 30.16
C GLU A 245 10.92 8.09 30.58
N LYS A 246 11.25 7.19 29.64
CA LYS A 246 11.29 5.74 29.91
C LYS A 246 12.42 5.37 30.86
N CYS A 247 13.62 5.89 30.66
CA CYS A 247 14.74 5.66 31.57
C CYS A 247 14.46 6.23 32.96
N GLY A 248 13.88 7.44 33.03
CA GLY A 248 13.47 8.04 34.29
C GLY A 248 12.42 7.21 35.03
N ALA A 249 11.48 6.60 34.32
CA ALA A 249 10.51 5.68 34.91
C ALA A 249 11.18 4.41 35.48
N VAL A 250 12.11 3.81 34.75
CA VAL A 250 12.88 2.63 35.21
C VAL A 250 13.68 2.96 36.47
N LEU A 251 14.42 4.08 36.47
CA LEU A 251 15.21 4.51 37.63
C LEU A 251 14.36 4.78 38.88
N LYS A 252 13.15 5.31 38.70
CA LYS A 252 12.20 5.51 39.81
C LYS A 252 11.66 4.19 40.34
N LEU A 253 11.37 3.22 39.47
CA LEU A 253 10.90 1.90 39.88
C LEU A 253 11.96 1.13 40.65
N THR A 254 13.22 1.16 40.20
CA THR A 254 14.32 0.53 40.94
C THR A 254 14.52 1.17 42.30
N ALA A 255 14.51 2.51 42.38
CA ALA A 255 14.66 3.22 43.66
C ALA A 255 13.48 2.97 44.63
N ALA A 256 12.27 2.72 44.13
CA ALA A 256 11.12 2.38 44.96
C ALA A 256 11.18 0.92 45.46
N ALA A 257 11.64 -0.01 44.63
CA ALA A 257 11.85 -1.41 45.03
C ALA A 257 12.91 -1.54 46.13
N ASP A 258 13.99 -0.75 46.04
CA ASP A 258 15.03 -0.71 47.08
C ASP A 258 14.53 -0.10 48.41
N ALA A 259 13.41 0.64 48.40
CA ALA A 259 12.83 1.28 49.59
C ALA A 259 11.71 0.46 50.27
N GLU A 260 11.20 -0.60 49.63
CA GLU A 260 10.19 -1.52 50.20
C GLU A 260 10.80 -2.78 50.84
N ASP A 261 12.10 -3.02 50.67
CA ASP A 261 12.87 -4.14 51.26
C ASP A 261 13.64 -3.74 52.55
N GLU A 262 13.39 -2.55 53.12
CA GLU A 262 13.83 -2.09 54.46
C GLU A 262 12.67 -2.08 55.49
#